data_AF-A0A0D3KA07-F1
#
_entry.id   AF-A0A0D3KA07-F1
#
_cell.length_a   1.000
_cell.length_b   1.000
_cell.length_c   1.000
_cell.angle_alpha   90.00
_cell.angle_beta   90.00
_cell.angle_gamma   90.00
#
_symmetry.space_group_name_H-M   'P 1'
#
loop_
_entity.id
_entity.type
_entity.pdbx_description
1 polymer ?
#
loop_
_entity_poly.entity_id
_entity_poly.type
_entity_poly.pdbx_seq_one_letter_code
_entity_poly.pdbx_strand_id
1 'polypeptide(L)'
;MQNTQVTISEFQRSVAAALAAVQHGFEEEHLEPRTGYSLDLALPSSRVAVEVDGPSHFLLPDGRGVRKPNGPTLLKRRLLTAAGWRVISVPFYEWNGFATASERHTYLQRLLG
;
A
#
# COMPACT_ATOMS: atom_id res chain seq x y z
N MET A 1 -12.37 -25.37 -0.96
CA MET A 1 -11.79 -24.03 -0.75
C MET A 1 -10.88 -23.78 -1.95
N GLN A 2 -11.29 -22.92 -2.88
CA GLN A 2 -10.45 -22.60 -4.05
C GLN A 2 -9.36 -21.66 -3.57
N ASN A 3 -8.10 -22.08 -3.66
CA ASN A 3 -6.94 -21.20 -3.51
C ASN A 3 -7.00 -20.18 -4.65
N THR A 4 -7.54 -18.99 -4.38
CA THR A 4 -7.41 -17.86 -5.29
C THR A 4 -5.93 -17.48 -5.27
N GLN A 5 -5.20 -17.83 -6.33
CA GLN A 5 -3.86 -17.27 -6.56
C GLN A 5 -4.04 -15.76 -6.75
N VAL A 6 -3.72 -14.99 -5.72
CA VAL A 6 -3.67 -13.54 -5.82
C VAL A 6 -2.55 -13.19 -6.78
N THR A 7 -2.90 -12.61 -7.93
CA THR A 7 -1.91 -12.14 -8.90
C THR A 7 -1.35 -10.83 -8.38
N ILE A 8 -0.21 -10.88 -7.69
CA ILE A 8 0.49 -9.70 -7.20
C ILE A 8 0.95 -8.87 -8.41
N SER A 9 0.67 -7.57 -8.42
CA SER A 9 1.08 -6.69 -9.51
C SER A 9 2.59 -6.46 -9.52
N GLU A 10 3.17 -6.13 -10.69
CA GLU A 10 4.58 -5.70 -10.77
C GLU A 10 4.88 -4.52 -9.84
N PHE A 11 3.92 -3.61 -9.71
CA PHE A 11 4.04 -2.47 -8.84
C PHE A 11 4.17 -2.89 -7.36
N GLN A 12 3.29 -3.76 -6.89
CA GLN A 12 3.36 -4.30 -5.53
C GLN A 12 4.65 -5.08 -5.28
N ARG A 13 5.10 -5.91 -6.22
CA ARG A 13 6.41 -6.58 -6.11
C ARG A 13 7.56 -5.58 -5.95
N SER A 14 7.52 -4.48 -6.72
CA SER A 14 8.55 -3.44 -6.62
C SER A 14 8.54 -2.75 -5.25
N VAL A 15 7.37 -2.45 -4.69
CA VAL A 15 7.23 -1.84 -3.35
C VAL A 15 7.67 -2.83 -2.27
N ALA A 16 7.23 -4.09 -2.34
CA ALA A 16 7.60 -5.15 -1.39
C ALA A 16 9.12 -5.36 -1.34
N ALA A 17 9.78 -5.42 -2.51
CA ALA A 17 11.24 -5.57 -2.58
C ALA A 17 11.99 -4.40 -1.92
N ALA A 18 11.52 -3.18 -2.10
CA ALA A 18 12.09 -2.01 -1.46
C ALA A 18 11.78 -1.94 0.05
N LEU A 19 10.58 -2.39 0.46
CA LEU A 19 10.19 -2.47 1.86
C LEU A 19 11.07 -3.47 2.62
N ALA A 20 11.37 -4.62 2.01
CA ALA A 20 12.25 -5.65 2.59
C ALA A 20 13.66 -5.13 2.93
N ALA A 21 14.13 -4.10 2.24
CA ALA A 21 15.43 -3.49 2.53
C ALA A 21 15.40 -2.52 3.74
N VAL A 22 14.23 -2.06 4.17
CA VAL A 22 14.09 -1.05 5.23
C VAL A 22 13.32 -1.55 6.46
N GLN A 23 12.50 -2.58 6.30
CA GLN A 23 11.70 -3.15 7.36
C GLN A 23 11.53 -4.67 7.18
N HIS A 24 11.75 -5.40 8.26
CA HIS A 24 11.66 -6.86 8.28
C HIS A 24 10.33 -7.32 8.86
N GLY A 25 9.92 -8.56 8.55
CA GLY A 25 8.75 -9.19 9.16
C GLY A 25 7.42 -8.63 8.69
N PHE A 26 7.37 -8.02 7.50
CA PHE A 26 6.10 -7.72 6.85
C PHE A 26 5.51 -8.98 6.21
N GLU A 27 4.20 -8.97 6.04
CA GLU A 27 3.43 -10.01 5.35
C GLU A 27 2.79 -9.40 4.10
N GLU A 28 2.85 -10.09 2.97
CA GLU A 28 2.12 -9.71 1.75
C GLU A 28 0.71 -10.29 1.80
N GLU A 29 -0.29 -9.56 1.29
CA GLU A 29 -1.68 -10.03 1.19
C GLU A 29 -2.26 -10.52 2.53
N HIS A 30 -2.01 -9.77 3.60
CA HIS A 30 -2.48 -10.12 4.94
C HIS A 30 -3.98 -9.88 5.07
N LEU A 31 -4.75 -10.95 5.29
CA LEU A 31 -6.19 -10.86 5.52
C LEU A 31 -6.49 -10.30 6.91
N GLU A 32 -7.12 -9.12 6.97
CA GLU A 32 -7.61 -8.55 8.21
C GLU A 32 -9.02 -9.11 8.52
N PRO A 33 -9.19 -9.88 9.61
CA PRO A 33 -10.39 -10.68 9.82
C PRO A 33 -11.63 -9.87 10.24
N ARG A 34 -11.48 -8.64 10.77
CA ARG A 34 -12.61 -7.83 11.24
C ARG A 34 -13.31 -7.09 10.09
N THR A 35 -12.58 -6.79 9.03
CA THR A 35 -12.99 -6.01 7.87
C THR A 35 -13.09 -6.87 6.62
N GLY A 36 -12.40 -8.02 6.59
CA GLY A 36 -12.34 -8.92 5.44
C GLY A 36 -11.46 -8.43 4.29
N TYR A 37 -10.76 -7.30 4.46
CA TYR A 37 -9.84 -6.79 3.45
C TYR A 37 -8.46 -7.46 3.55
N SER A 38 -7.86 -7.73 2.39
CA SER A 38 -6.44 -8.02 2.27
C SER A 38 -5.64 -6.72 2.32
N LEU A 39 -4.60 -6.66 3.15
CA LEU A 39 -3.61 -5.59 3.18
C LEU A 39 -2.48 -5.99 2.25
N ASP A 40 -2.14 -5.13 1.30
CA ASP A 40 -1.13 -5.45 0.28
C ASP A 40 0.22 -5.79 0.93
N LEU A 41 0.64 -5.00 1.93
CA LEU A 41 1.80 -5.24 2.79
C LEU A 41 1.45 -4.85 4.24
N ALA A 42 1.57 -5.78 5.18
CA ALA A 42 1.24 -5.57 6.58
C ALA A 42 2.47 -5.73 7.49
N LEU A 43 2.57 -4.90 8.51
CA LEU A 43 3.48 -5.05 9.65
C LEU A 43 2.64 -5.32 10.89
N PRO A 44 2.34 -6.60 11.20
CA PRO A 44 1.34 -6.92 12.22
C PRO A 44 1.74 -6.47 13.63
N SER A 45 3.03 -6.56 13.96
CA SER A 45 3.56 -6.18 15.27
C SER A 45 3.34 -4.71 15.62
N SER A 46 3.36 -3.83 14.61
CA SER A 46 3.16 -2.39 14.76
C SER A 46 1.82 -1.89 14.24
N ARG A 47 0.94 -2.79 13.77
CA ARG A 47 -0.37 -2.46 13.17
C ARG A 47 -0.24 -1.43 12.03
N VAL A 48 0.77 -1.57 11.17
CA VAL A 48 0.94 -0.70 10.00
C VAL A 48 0.54 -1.46 8.74
N ALA A 49 -0.31 -0.84 7.92
CA ALA A 49 -0.69 -1.32 6.59
C ALA A 49 -0.05 -0.40 5.55
N VAL A 50 0.66 -0.94 4.57
CA VAL A 50 1.17 -0.22 3.41
C VAL A 50 0.35 -0.67 2.19
N GLU A 51 -0.53 0.20 1.73
CA GLU A 51 -1.39 0.02 0.57
C GLU A 51 -0.66 0.48 -0.70
N VAL A 52 -0.60 -0.38 -1.71
CA VAL A 52 0.07 -0.13 -2.99
C VAL A 52 -0.96 0.34 -4.01
N ASP A 53 -1.19 1.65 -4.04
CA ASP A 53 -2.27 2.23 -4.82
C ASP A 53 -1.89 2.41 -6.30
N GLY A 54 -2.22 1.42 -7.12
CA GLY A 54 -2.20 1.52 -8.59
C GLY A 54 -3.17 2.55 -9.18
N PRO A 55 -3.12 2.81 -10.50
CA PRO A 55 -3.94 3.85 -11.17
C PRO A 55 -5.44 3.75 -10.93
N SER A 56 -5.99 2.53 -10.84
CA SER A 56 -7.42 2.27 -10.61
C SER A 56 -7.93 2.76 -9.25
N HIS A 57 -7.04 3.00 -8.28
CA HIS A 57 -7.39 3.47 -6.94
C HIS A 57 -7.65 4.98 -6.87
N PHE A 58 -7.41 5.70 -7.97
CA PHE A 58 -7.55 7.15 -8.04
C PHE A 58 -8.63 7.56 -9.04
N LEU A 59 -9.24 8.70 -8.77
CA LEU A 59 -9.97 9.45 -9.78
C LEU A 59 -8.99 10.02 -10.81
N LEU A 60 -9.54 10.44 -11.96
CA LEU A 60 -8.78 11.24 -12.92
C LEU A 60 -8.22 12.50 -12.24
N PRO A 61 -7.05 13.00 -12.66
CA PRO A 61 -6.49 14.23 -12.10
C PRO A 61 -7.48 15.38 -12.25
N ASP A 62 -7.53 16.25 -11.26
CA ASP A 62 -8.24 17.52 -11.41
C ASP A 62 -7.49 18.50 -12.31
N GLY A 63 -8.04 19.70 -12.52
CA GLY A 63 -7.41 20.74 -13.35
C GLY A 63 -6.04 21.24 -12.86
N ARG A 64 -5.58 20.77 -11.69
CA ARG A 64 -4.25 21.06 -11.12
C ARG A 64 -3.33 19.83 -11.16
N GLY A 65 -3.77 18.74 -11.79
CA GLY A 65 -3.02 17.48 -11.84
C GLY A 65 -3.10 16.65 -10.55
N VAL A 66 -3.93 17.03 -9.58
CA VAL A 66 -4.01 16.32 -8.30
C VAL A 66 -4.90 15.09 -8.44
N ARG A 67 -4.37 13.94 -8.01
CA ARG A 67 -5.10 12.67 -7.96
C ARG A 67 -5.70 12.46 -6.59
N LYS A 68 -6.99 12.16 -6.52
CA LYS A 68 -7.69 11.83 -5.28
C LYS A 68 -8.03 10.35 -5.25
N PRO A 69 -7.89 9.65 -4.11
CA PRO A 69 -8.37 8.28 -3.99
C PRO A 69 -9.86 8.19 -4.28
N ASN A 70 -10.29 7.09 -4.90
CA ASN A 70 -11.70 6.86 -5.21
C ASN A 70 -12.49 6.37 -3.98
N GLY A 71 -13.81 6.21 -4.13
CA GLY A 71 -14.70 5.75 -3.05
C GLY A 71 -14.28 4.41 -2.42
N PRO A 72 -14.08 3.33 -3.22
CA PRO A 72 -13.59 2.05 -2.73
C PRO A 72 -12.30 2.14 -1.92
N THR A 73 -11.29 2.86 -2.41
CA THR A 73 -10.01 3.04 -1.71
C THR A 73 -10.21 3.78 -0.38
N LEU A 74 -11.00 4.85 -0.36
CA LEU A 74 -11.31 5.57 0.88
C LEU A 74 -12.08 4.71 1.89
N LEU A 75 -13.01 3.87 1.43
CA LEU A 75 -13.77 2.96 2.28
C LEU A 75 -12.86 1.92 2.94
N LYS A 76 -12.01 1.24 2.15
CA LYS A 76 -11.02 0.28 2.67
C LYS A 76 -10.16 0.91 3.77
N ARG A 77 -9.55 2.07 3.48
CA ARG A 77 -8.68 2.78 4.44
C ARG A 77 -9.41 3.15 5.73
N ARG A 78 -10.65 3.63 5.65
CA ARG A 78 -11.47 3.98 6.84
C ARG A 78 -11.76 2.76 7.70
N LEU A 79 -12.12 1.63 7.08
CA LEU A 79 -12.42 0.39 7.80
C LEU A 79 -11.17 -0.20 8.45
N LEU A 80 -10.03 -0.20 7.76
CA LEU A 80 -8.75 -0.64 8.32
C LEU A 80 -8.30 0.26 9.47
N THR A 81 -8.45 1.58 9.33
CA THR A 81 -8.16 2.54 10.41
C THR A 81 -9.05 2.28 11.63
N ALA A 82 -10.35 2.07 11.42
CA ALA A 82 -11.28 1.72 12.49
C ALA A 82 -10.96 0.36 13.13
N ALA A 83 -10.36 -0.57 12.39
CA ALA A 83 -9.86 -1.85 12.90
C ALA A 83 -8.53 -1.72 13.69
N GLY A 84 -7.94 -0.52 13.75
CA GLY A 84 -6.74 -0.22 14.54
C GLY A 84 -5.45 -0.20 13.73
N TRP A 85 -5.52 -0.19 12.39
CA TRP A 85 -4.34 -0.09 11.53
C TRP A 85 -3.97 1.35 11.23
N ARG A 86 -2.67 1.66 11.29
CA ARG A 86 -2.11 2.86 10.65
C ARG A 86 -1.95 2.56 9.16
N VAL A 87 -2.83 3.14 8.34
CA VAL A 87 -2.82 2.91 6.89
C VAL A 87 -1.98 3.96 6.18
N ILE A 88 -0.95 3.50 5.48
CA ILE A 88 -0.03 4.27 4.66
C ILE A 88 -0.32 3.94 3.20
N SER A 89 -0.31 4.95 2.34
CA SER A 89 -0.52 4.81 0.90
C SER A 89 0.79 5.00 0.15
N VAL A 90 1.10 4.11 -0.78
CA VAL A 90 2.18 4.25 -1.76
C VAL A 90 1.54 4.41 -3.14
N PRO A 91 1.32 5.65 -3.60
CA PRO A 91 0.70 5.89 -4.90
C PRO A 91 1.67 5.62 -6.06
N PHE A 92 1.16 4.99 -7.13
CA PHE A 92 1.97 4.65 -8.31
C PHE A 92 2.70 5.86 -8.93
N TYR A 93 2.09 7.04 -8.91
CA TYR A 93 2.65 8.21 -9.56
C TYR A 93 3.82 8.83 -8.80
N GLU A 94 3.87 8.71 -7.47
CA GLU A 94 5.05 9.09 -6.69
C GLU A 94 6.13 8.03 -6.84
N TRP A 95 5.75 6.75 -6.76
CA TRP A 95 6.69 5.63 -6.88
C TRP A 95 7.45 5.64 -8.21
N ASN A 96 6.73 5.89 -9.30
CA ASN A 96 7.29 5.98 -10.65
C ASN A 96 8.21 7.20 -10.83
N GLY A 97 8.12 8.20 -9.95
CA GLY A 97 9.00 9.37 -9.96
C GLY A 97 10.41 9.08 -9.40
N PHE A 98 10.60 7.97 -8.68
CA PHE A 98 11.91 7.61 -8.12
C PHE A 98 12.76 6.85 -9.13
N ALA A 99 13.94 7.40 -9.43
CA ALA A 99 14.90 6.83 -10.38
C ALA A 99 15.78 5.75 -9.73
N THR A 100 15.98 5.81 -8.42
CA THR A 100 16.94 4.96 -7.70
C THR A 100 16.30 4.18 -6.55
N ALA A 101 16.93 3.07 -6.18
CA ALA A 101 16.55 2.30 -5.00
C ALA A 101 16.69 3.11 -3.71
N SER A 102 17.72 3.96 -3.62
CA SER A 102 17.96 4.81 -2.43
C SER A 102 16.83 5.81 -2.20
N GLU A 103 16.28 6.42 -3.25
CA GLU A 103 15.11 7.31 -3.16
C GLU A 103 13.88 6.55 -2.65
N ARG A 104 13.62 5.35 -3.18
CA ARG A 104 12.51 4.48 -2.74
C ARG A 104 12.65 4.07 -1.28
N HIS A 105 13.86 3.69 -0.85
CA HIS A 105 14.12 3.36 0.55
C HIS A 105 13.91 4.57 1.46
N THR A 106 14.43 5.73 1.08
CA THR A 106 14.27 6.99 1.83
C THR A 106 12.79 7.37 1.95
N TYR A 107 12.04 7.23 0.86
CA TYR A 107 10.60 7.46 0.84
C TYR A 107 9.87 6.53 1.82
N LEU A 108 10.11 5.22 1.76
CA LEU A 108 9.48 4.25 2.66
C LEU A 108 9.87 4.47 4.12
N GLN A 109 11.14 4.78 4.42
CA GLN A 109 11.60 5.10 5.77
C GLN A 109 10.86 6.32 6.35
N ARG A 110 10.67 7.37 5.56
CA ARG A 110 9.91 8.57 5.98
C ARG A 110 8.44 8.28 6.25
N LEU A 111 7.84 7.34 5.52
CA LEU A 111 6.46 6.94 5.76
C LEU A 111 6.30 6.06 7.01
N LEU A 112 7.31 5.25 7.32
CA LEU A 112 7.28 4.30 8.43
C LEU A 112 7.67 4.92 9.77
N GLY A 113 8.54 5.94 9.77
CA GLY A 113 8.90 6.74 10.95
C GLY A 113 7.74 7.60 11.43
#